data_AF-A0A3D4E926-F1
#
_entry.id   AF-A0A3D4E926-F1
#
_cell.length_a   1.000
_cell.length_b   1.000
_cell.length_c   1.000
_cell.angle_alpha   90.00
_cell.angle_beta   90.00
_cell.angle_gamma   90.00
#
_symmetry.space_group_name_H-M   'P 1'
#
loop_
_entity.id
_entity.type
_entity.pdbx_description
1 polymer ?
#
loop_
_entity_poly.entity_id
_entity_poly.type
_entity_poly.pdbx_seq_one_letter_code
_entity_poly.pdbx_strand_id
1 'polypeptide(L)'
;MESEKSTKTIGFRFGVLIFFLCAILSFFGFADSAFAQNNQGRSASGAPSNPRITIKGRITDDHDEPLPGANVLVKGTSIGTSADADGNYSLTFQRSPGKSDILVYSFIGT
;
A
#
# COMPACT_ATOMS: atom_id res chain seq x y z
N MET A 1 -7.47 75.51 23.97
CA MET A 1 -8.93 75.72 24.09
C MET A 1 -9.56 75.36 22.77
N GLU A 2 -10.67 74.64 22.83
CA GLU A 2 -11.57 74.26 21.75
C GLU A 2 -11.03 73.38 20.60
N SER A 3 -11.23 72.07 20.77
CA SER A 3 -11.98 71.34 19.74
C SER A 3 -12.70 70.16 20.36
N GLU A 4 -13.66 70.46 21.24
CA GLU A 4 -14.72 69.53 21.63
C GLU A 4 -15.96 69.84 20.78
N LYS A 5 -16.18 69.05 19.72
CA LYS A 5 -17.51 68.64 19.21
C LYS A 5 -17.38 68.14 17.77
N SER A 6 -17.25 66.83 17.58
CA SER A 6 -17.97 66.15 16.48
C SER A 6 -17.98 64.63 16.63
N THR A 7 -18.23 64.14 17.85
CA THR A 7 -18.32 62.70 18.17
C THR A 7 -19.76 62.32 18.52
N LYS A 8 -20.73 62.60 17.64
CA LYS A 8 -22.13 62.19 17.89
C LYS A 8 -22.98 61.77 16.69
N THR A 9 -22.37 61.41 15.55
CA THR A 9 -23.09 60.88 14.37
C THR A 9 -22.50 59.57 13.82
N ILE A 10 -21.27 59.22 14.20
CA ILE A 10 -20.55 58.05 13.66
C ILE A 10 -21.08 56.69 14.18
N GLY A 11 -21.68 56.63 15.36
CA GLY A 11 -22.13 55.37 15.96
C GLY A 11 -23.28 54.66 15.22
N PHE A 12 -24.16 55.39 14.53
CA PHE A 12 -25.34 54.78 13.89
C PHE A 12 -25.06 54.29 12.46
N ARG A 13 -24.10 54.89 11.74
CA ARG A 13 -23.78 54.50 10.35
C ARG A 13 -22.75 53.38 10.26
N PHE A 14 -21.86 53.24 11.25
CA PHE A 14 -20.92 52.12 11.33
C PHE A 14 -21.59 50.79 11.72
N GLY A 15 -22.63 50.83 12.56
CA GLY A 15 -23.38 49.64 12.97
C GLY A 15 -24.05 48.91 11.80
N VAL A 16 -24.65 49.67 10.87
CA VAL A 16 -25.29 49.10 9.66
C VAL A 16 -24.25 48.54 8.68
N LEU A 17 -23.07 49.16 8.58
CA LEU A 17 -21.97 48.71 7.72
C LEU A 17 -21.35 47.39 8.23
N ILE A 18 -21.16 47.24 9.55
CA ILE A 18 -20.64 46.02 10.18
C ILE A 18 -21.66 44.87 10.12
N PHE A 19 -22.96 45.16 10.28
CA PHE A 19 -24.02 44.16 10.14
C PHE A 19 -24.12 43.63 8.71
N PHE A 20 -23.99 44.49 7.70
CA PHE A 20 -23.96 44.09 6.29
C PHE A 20 -22.67 43.34 5.93
N LEU A 21 -21.51 43.71 6.47
CA LEU A 21 -20.24 43.01 6.23
C LEU A 21 -20.26 41.59 6.82
N CYS A 22 -20.90 41.40 7.97
CA CYS A 22 -21.06 40.09 8.59
C CYS A 22 -22.11 39.21 7.86
N ALA A 23 -23.20 39.82 7.37
CA ALA A 23 -24.21 39.14 6.57
C ALA A 23 -23.67 38.68 5.20
N ILE A 24 -22.76 39.42 4.58
CA ILE A 24 -22.13 39.05 3.29
C ILE A 24 -21.12 37.91 3.46
N LEU A 25 -20.39 37.82 4.57
CA LEU A 25 -19.51 36.68 4.87
C LEU A 25 -20.27 35.37 5.10
N SER A 26 -21.51 35.46 5.60
CA SER A 26 -22.36 34.28 5.86
C SER A 26 -23.10 33.81 4.60
N PHE A 27 -23.24 34.68 3.58
CA PHE A 27 -23.87 34.37 2.30
C PHE A 27 -22.90 33.84 1.22
N PHE A 28 -21.61 34.14 1.32
CA PHE A 28 -20.56 33.47 0.52
C PHE A 28 -20.19 32.07 1.06
N GLY A 29 -20.79 31.64 2.16
CA GLY A 29 -20.73 30.27 2.65
C GLY A 29 -21.81 29.39 2.03
N PHE A 30 -22.00 29.44 0.71
CA PHE A 30 -22.81 28.42 0.04
C PHE A 30 -21.99 27.13 -0.04
N ALA A 31 -22.51 26.13 0.67
CA ALA A 31 -22.19 24.73 0.55
C ALA A 31 -21.70 24.33 -0.84
N ASP A 32 -20.49 23.79 -0.91
CA ASP A 32 -20.32 22.62 -1.74
C ASP A 32 -19.85 21.47 -0.87
N SER A 33 -20.75 20.49 -0.82
CA SER A 33 -20.53 19.07 -0.66
C SER A 33 -19.48 18.65 0.35
N ALA A 34 -19.99 18.02 1.40
CA ALA A 34 -19.42 16.79 1.92
C ALA A 34 -18.54 16.09 0.87
N PHE A 35 -17.23 16.23 0.99
CA PHE A 35 -16.31 15.21 0.54
C PHE A 35 -16.64 13.98 1.38
N ALA A 36 -17.66 13.25 0.94
CA ALA A 36 -17.84 11.86 1.28
C ALA A 36 -16.55 11.19 0.83
N GLN A 37 -15.63 11.00 1.77
CA GLN A 37 -14.47 10.15 1.59
C GLN A 37 -14.95 8.69 1.62
N ASN A 38 -15.90 8.33 0.74
CA ASN A 38 -16.09 6.95 0.34
C ASN A 38 -14.99 6.61 -0.67
N ASN A 39 -13.79 6.42 -0.12
CA ASN A 39 -12.71 5.73 -0.79
C ASN A 39 -12.02 4.75 0.18
N GLN A 40 -12.70 4.29 1.22
CA GLN A 40 -12.31 3.10 2.00
C GLN A 40 -12.70 1.80 1.24
N GLY A 41 -12.33 1.76 -0.03
CA GLY A 41 -12.55 0.65 -0.96
C GLY A 41 -11.59 0.66 -2.14
N ARG A 42 -10.79 1.73 -2.30
CA ARG A 42 -9.62 1.76 -3.15
C ARG A 42 -8.38 1.79 -2.27
N SER A 43 -8.21 0.74 -1.46
CA SER A 43 -6.87 0.20 -1.28
C SER A 43 -6.35 -0.08 -2.68
N ALA A 44 -5.67 0.89 -3.26
CA ALA A 44 -4.91 0.72 -4.47
C ALA A 44 -3.82 -0.30 -4.16
N SER A 45 -4.17 -1.59 -4.21
CA SER A 45 -3.27 -2.69 -4.53
C SER A 45 -2.91 -2.64 -6.02
N GLY A 46 -2.65 -1.43 -6.53
CA GLY A 46 -2.10 -1.15 -7.85
C GLY A 46 -0.58 -1.14 -7.83
N ALA A 47 0.05 -1.60 -6.74
CA ALA A 47 1.38 -2.19 -6.86
C ALA A 47 1.19 -3.55 -7.54
N PRO A 48 2.07 -3.95 -8.48
CA PRO A 48 2.05 -5.32 -8.98
C PRO A 48 2.18 -6.27 -7.78
N SER A 49 1.07 -6.87 -7.36
CA SER A 49 1.04 -7.88 -6.32
C SER A 49 1.56 -9.16 -6.96
N ASN A 50 2.88 -9.28 -6.99
CA ASN A 50 3.50 -10.41 -7.63
C ASN A 50 3.02 -11.69 -6.92
N PRO A 51 2.27 -12.58 -7.59
CA PRO A 51 1.61 -13.67 -6.91
C PRO A 51 2.66 -14.57 -6.28
N ARG A 52 2.55 -14.73 -4.95
CA ARG A 52 3.39 -15.66 -4.20
C ARG A 52 2.86 -17.06 -4.43
N ILE A 53 3.72 -17.96 -4.89
CA ILE A 53 3.39 -19.36 -5.10
C ILE A 53 4.21 -20.23 -4.16
N THR A 54 3.65 -21.36 -3.77
CA THR A 54 4.33 -22.38 -2.97
C THR A 54 4.42 -23.66 -3.79
N ILE A 55 5.63 -24.14 -4.01
CA ILE A 55 5.92 -25.42 -4.67
C ILE A 55 6.34 -26.41 -3.58
N LYS A 56 5.73 -27.60 -3.61
CA LYS A 56 6.06 -28.70 -2.72
C LYS A 56 6.36 -29.94 -3.54
N GLY A 57 7.27 -30.77 -3.05
CA GLY A 57 7.60 -32.04 -3.68
C GLY A 57 8.56 -32.85 -2.83
N ARG A 58 8.97 -33.99 -3.38
CA ARG A 58 9.95 -34.90 -2.79
C ARG A 58 11.08 -35.11 -3.80
N ILE A 59 12.32 -35.15 -3.32
CA ILE A 59 13.52 -35.38 -4.11
C ILE A 59 14.03 -36.77 -3.77
N THR A 60 14.14 -37.60 -4.80
CA THR A 60 14.63 -38.98 -4.73
C THR A 60 15.71 -39.23 -5.77
N ASP A 61 16.52 -40.27 -5.57
CA ASP A 61 17.47 -40.77 -6.55
C ASP A 61 16.83 -41.76 -7.55
N ASP A 62 17.65 -42.40 -8.39
CA ASP A 62 17.23 -43.44 -9.34
C ASP A 62 16.71 -44.73 -8.68
N HIS A 63 16.92 -44.92 -7.36
CA HIS A 63 16.44 -46.05 -6.59
C HIS A 63 15.24 -45.70 -5.68
N ASP A 64 14.60 -44.54 -5.90
CA ASP A 64 13.51 -44.01 -5.07
C ASP A 64 13.90 -43.69 -3.61
N GLU A 65 15.20 -43.62 -3.31
CA GLU A 65 15.72 -43.27 -1.99
C GLU A 65 15.65 -41.74 -1.79
N PRO A 66 15.13 -41.25 -0.63
CA PRO A 66 15.06 -39.81 -0.39
C PRO A 66 16.46 -39.19 -0.31
N LEU A 67 16.60 -37.99 -0.89
CA LEU A 67 17.85 -37.23 -0.86
C LEU A 67 17.78 -36.07 0.15
N PRO A 68 18.14 -36.32 1.43
CA PRO A 68 18.14 -35.29 2.45
C PRO A 68 19.24 -34.26 2.20
N GLY A 69 18.93 -32.98 2.42
CA GLY A 69 19.90 -31.89 2.20
C GLY A 69 20.12 -31.51 0.73
N ALA A 70 19.35 -32.07 -0.21
CA ALA A 70 19.33 -31.58 -1.58
C ALA A 70 18.87 -30.11 -1.63
N ASN A 71 19.58 -29.28 -2.39
CA ASN A 71 19.28 -27.87 -2.56
C ASN A 71 18.33 -27.65 -3.72
N VAL A 72 17.32 -26.81 -3.51
CA VAL A 72 16.32 -26.38 -4.50
C VAL A 72 16.40 -24.87 -4.63
N LEU A 73 16.79 -24.38 -5.80
CA LEU A 73 16.98 -22.95 -6.05
C LEU A 73 16.16 -22.49 -7.25
N VAL A 74 15.51 -21.32 -7.15
CA VAL A 74 14.92 -20.68 -8.34
C VAL A 74 16.02 -19.98 -9.13
N LYS A 75 16.24 -20.42 -10.37
CA LYS A 75 17.31 -19.94 -11.26
C LYS A 75 17.28 -18.42 -11.39
N GLY A 76 18.45 -17.80 -11.20
CA GLY A 76 18.60 -16.34 -11.28
C GLY A 76 18.11 -15.59 -10.05
N THR A 77 17.74 -16.29 -8.98
CA THR A 77 17.41 -15.69 -7.68
C THR A 77 18.24 -16.34 -6.58
N SER A 78 18.31 -15.70 -5.41
CA SER A 78 18.86 -16.30 -4.19
C SER A 78 17.79 -17.02 -3.35
N ILE A 79 16.59 -17.23 -3.90
CA ILE A 79 15.49 -17.88 -3.20
C ILE A 79 15.59 -19.37 -3.42
N GLY A 80 15.87 -20.11 -2.35
CA GLY A 80 15.97 -21.55 -2.36
C GLY A 80 15.56 -22.15 -1.02
N THR A 81 15.49 -23.48 -1.00
CA THR A 81 15.21 -24.28 0.19
C THR A 81 16.00 -25.58 0.09
N SER A 82 16.25 -26.23 1.22
CA SER A 82 16.87 -27.56 1.28
C SER A 82 15.82 -28.61 1.59
N ALA A 83 15.96 -29.80 1.03
CA ALA A 83 15.13 -30.95 1.36
C ALA A 83 15.39 -31.44 2.79
N ASP A 84 14.33 -31.92 3.46
CA ASP A 84 14.38 -32.50 4.80
C ASP A 84 14.87 -33.97 4.80
N ALA A 85 14.84 -34.64 5.96
CA ALA A 85 15.29 -36.01 6.13
C ALA A 85 14.55 -37.03 5.24
N ASP A 86 13.30 -36.75 4.88
CA ASP A 86 12.45 -37.59 4.04
C ASP A 86 12.52 -37.19 2.55
N GLY A 87 13.39 -36.24 2.21
CA GLY A 87 13.56 -35.68 0.87
C GLY A 87 12.48 -34.67 0.49
N ASN A 88 11.60 -34.25 1.41
CA ASN A 88 10.53 -33.31 1.10
C ASN A 88 11.04 -31.87 1.12
N TYR A 89 10.47 -31.03 0.26
CA TYR A 89 10.78 -29.60 0.21
C TYR A 89 9.50 -28.76 0.04
N SER A 90 9.56 -27.51 0.52
CA SER A 90 8.49 -26.52 0.35
C SER A 90 9.10 -25.15 0.08
N LEU A 91 9.07 -24.72 -1.18
CA LEU A 91 9.66 -23.46 -1.63
C LEU A 91 8.56 -22.45 -1.93
N THR A 92 8.61 -21.30 -1.26
CA THR A 92 7.66 -20.21 -1.49
C THR A 92 8.37 -18.99 -2.05
N PHE A 93 7.96 -18.54 -3.25
CA PHE A 93 8.60 -17.42 -3.93
C PHE A 93 7.60 -16.60 -4.75
N GLN A 94 8.02 -15.41 -5.16
CA GLN A 94 7.20 -14.52 -5.98
C GLN A 94 7.42 -14.88 -7.45
N ARG A 95 6.36 -15.35 -8.13
CA ARG A 95 6.42 -15.67 -9.56
C ARG A 95 6.49 -14.38 -10.36
N SER A 96 7.43 -14.25 -11.30
CA SER A 96 7.46 -13.08 -12.18
C SER A 96 6.49 -13.23 -13.36
N PRO A 97 5.48 -12.34 -13.54
CA PRO A 97 4.54 -12.41 -14.66
C PRO A 97 5.27 -12.26 -15.99
N GLY A 98 4.95 -13.14 -16.94
CA GLY A 98 5.57 -13.14 -18.27
C GLY A 98 6.94 -13.82 -18.35
N LYS A 99 7.43 -14.45 -17.27
CA LYS A 99 8.64 -15.28 -17.30
C LYS A 99 8.35 -16.70 -16.80
N SER A 100 9.07 -17.66 -17.37
CA SER A 100 9.12 -19.03 -16.85
C SER A 100 10.14 -19.10 -15.72
N ASP A 101 9.69 -19.46 -14.52
CA ASP A 101 10.58 -19.76 -13.40
C ASP A 101 11.17 -21.16 -13.58
N ILE A 102 12.49 -21.31 -13.45
CA ILE A 102 13.19 -22.59 -13.56
C ILE A 102 13.68 -22.98 -12.17
N LEU A 103 13.31 -24.17 -11.69
CA LEU A 103 13.89 -24.75 -10.47
C LEU A 103 15.14 -25.56 -10.82
N VAL A 104 16.21 -25.32 -10.07
CA VAL A 104 17.46 -26.06 -10.16
C VAL A 104 17.61 -26.88 -8.89
N TYR A 105 17.77 -28.18 -9.06
CA TYR A 105 18.04 -29.11 -7.98
C TYR A 105 19.53 -29.45 -8.01
N SER A 106 20.19 -29.36 -6.85
CA SER A 106 21.59 -29.74 -6.71
C SER A 106 21.79 -30.51 -5.42
N PHE A 107 22.43 -31.66 -5.49
CA PHE A 107 22.79 -32.45 -4.34
C PHE A 107 24.30 -32.65 -4.36
N ILE A 108 24.96 -32.47 -3.21
CA ILE A 108 26.37 -32.77 -3.05
C ILE A 108 26.44 -34.12 -2.35
N GLY A 109 26.55 -35.17 -3.15
CA GLY A 109 26.72 -36.55 -2.71
C GLY A 109 27.22 -37.39 -3.87
N THR A 110 28.17 -38.29 -3.58
CA THR A 110 28.79 -39.22 -4.53
C THR A 110 28.16 -40.58 -4.44
#